data_AF-A0AAV1J0Z5-F1
#
_entry.id   AF-A0AAV1J0Z5-F1
#
_cell.length_a   1.000
_cell.length_b   1.000
_cell.length_c   1.000
_cell.angle_alpha   90.00
_cell.angle_beta   90.00
_cell.angle_gamma   90.00
#
_symmetry.space_group_name_H-M   'P 1'
#
loop_
_entity.id
_entity.type
_entity.pdbx_description
1 polymer ?
#
loop_
_entity_poly.entity_id
_entity_poly.type
_entity_poly.pdbx_seq_one_letter_code
_entity_poly.pdbx_strand_id
1 'polypeptide(L)'
;MVPWNQIFAQALGFRMNWDDPPDSFHPYHHFTRRSFYNNMEVLLDSNGLNGFHCVRRAICEANMISEPKEIYFMILKQIFSKSTSATQKWHNYTTDNCDISIASCPVSVLLISPYTDL
;
A
#
# COMPACT_ATOMS: atom_id res chain seq x y z
N MET A 1 23.77 -4.58 -1.19
CA MET A 1 23.51 -5.77 -0.35
C MET A 1 23.73 -5.36 1.09
N VAL A 2 22.76 -5.58 1.97
CA VAL A 2 22.91 -5.27 3.41
C VAL A 2 23.82 -6.35 4.02
N PRO A 3 24.92 -5.98 4.69
CA PRO A 3 25.85 -6.96 5.25
C PRO A 3 25.23 -7.66 6.48
N TRP A 4 25.49 -8.96 6.61
CA TRP A 4 24.86 -9.84 7.61
C TRP A 4 25.01 -9.37 9.05
N ASN A 5 26.14 -8.75 9.38
CA ASN A 5 26.41 -8.17 10.69
C ASN A 5 25.41 -7.08 11.08
N GLN A 6 24.94 -6.26 10.13
CA GLN A 6 23.96 -5.21 10.41
C GLN A 6 22.58 -5.80 10.73
N ILE A 7 22.19 -6.86 10.02
CA ILE A 7 20.94 -7.59 10.26
C ILE A 7 20.94 -8.19 11.67
N PHE A 8 22.01 -8.89 12.05
CA PHE A 8 22.10 -9.50 13.39
C PHE A 8 22.22 -8.48 14.52
N ALA A 9 22.95 -7.38 14.32
CA ALA A 9 23.04 -6.31 15.32
C ALA A 9 21.67 -5.66 15.60
N GLN A 10 20.88 -5.40 14.55
CA GLN A 10 19.51 -4.90 14.68
C GLN A 10 18.61 -5.92 15.39
N ALA A 11 18.71 -7.21 15.04
CA ALA A 11 17.92 -8.28 15.68
C ALA A 11 18.24 -8.44 17.17
N LEU A 12 19.48 -8.16 17.58
CA LEU A 12 19.93 -8.20 18.97
C LEU A 12 19.69 -6.88 19.73
N GLY A 13 19.04 -5.89 19.11
CA GLY A 13 18.62 -4.65 19.75
C GLY A 13 19.68 -3.54 19.80
N PHE A 14 20.80 -3.68 19.07
CA PHE A 14 21.74 -2.58 18.92
C PHE A 14 21.18 -1.53 17.96
N ARG A 15 21.24 -0.24 18.35
CA ARG A 15 20.92 0.87 17.44
C ARG A 15 22.07 1.06 16.46
N MET A 16 21.85 0.73 15.20
CA MET A 16 22.80 1.04 14.12
C MET A 16 22.46 2.36 13.46
N ASN A 17 23.49 3.16 13.15
CA ASN A 17 23.38 4.18 12.11
C ASN A 17 23.40 3.44 10.78
N TRP A 18 22.31 3.55 10.01
CA TRP A 18 22.30 3.09 8.64
C TRP A 18 23.24 3.99 7.84
N ASP A 19 24.29 3.42 7.26
CA ASP A 19 25.11 4.14 6.29
C ASP A 19 24.21 4.52 5.10
N ASP A 20 24.46 5.70 4.52
CA ASP A 20 23.77 6.12 3.30
C ASP A 20 23.91 5.03 2.23
N PRO A 21 22.84 4.74 1.46
CA PRO A 21 22.91 3.73 0.41
C PRO A 21 24.04 4.10 -0.57
N PRO A 22 24.82 3.12 -1.06
CA PRO A 22 25.95 3.38 -1.95
C PRO A 22 25.48 4.10 -3.22
N ASP A 23 26.33 4.92 -3.85
CA ASP A 23 25.99 5.67 -5.07
C ASP A 23 25.56 4.78 -6.25
N SER A 24 25.89 3.48 -6.21
CA SER A 24 25.45 2.44 -7.15
C SER A 24 24.06 1.85 -6.84
N PHE A 25 23.43 2.28 -5.75
CA PHE A 25 22.05 1.96 -5.43
C PHE A 25 21.12 2.73 -6.36
N HIS A 26 20.97 2.20 -7.57
CA HIS A 26 19.83 2.54 -8.39
C HIS A 26 18.61 1.85 -7.77
N PRO A 27 17.62 2.59 -7.23
CA PRO A 27 16.42 1.97 -6.71
C PRO A 27 15.79 1.14 -7.82
N TYR A 28 15.87 -0.18 -7.68
CA TYR A 28 15.34 -1.14 -8.65
C TYR A 28 13.84 -0.85 -8.79
N HIS A 29 13.46 -0.39 -9.99
CA HIS A 29 12.13 0.13 -10.34
C HIS A 29 11.64 1.32 -9.50
N HIS A 30 11.38 2.44 -10.19
CA HIS A 30 10.53 3.49 -9.62
C HIS A 30 9.20 2.86 -9.19
N PHE A 31 9.01 2.71 -7.89
CA PHE A 31 7.76 2.26 -7.29
C PHE A 31 6.72 3.37 -7.51
N THR A 32 5.97 3.26 -8.61
CA THR A 32 4.91 4.21 -8.93
C THR A 32 3.59 3.73 -8.33
N ARG A 33 2.69 4.67 -8.00
CA ARG A 33 1.31 4.34 -7.56
C ARG A 33 0.60 3.45 -8.57
N ARG A 34 0.82 3.67 -9.87
CA ARG A 34 0.26 2.82 -10.94
C ARG A 34 0.77 1.39 -10.84
N SER A 35 2.09 1.20 -10.68
CA SER A 35 2.67 -0.14 -10.53
C SER A 35 2.12 -0.83 -9.30
N PHE A 36 1.98 -0.11 -8.18
CA PHE A 36 1.39 -0.65 -6.95
C PHE A 36 -0.06 -1.09 -7.15
N TYR A 37 -0.92 -0.24 -7.73
CA TYR A 37 -2.32 -0.59 -7.98
C TYR A 37 -2.47 -1.78 -8.94
N ASN A 38 -1.66 -1.83 -10.00
CA ASN A 38 -1.66 -2.97 -10.92
C ASN A 38 -1.24 -4.27 -10.21
N ASN A 39 -0.16 -4.23 -9.44
CA ASN A 39 0.32 -5.42 -8.72
C ASN A 39 -0.72 -5.90 -7.70
N MET A 40 -1.36 -4.97 -7.00
CA MET A 40 -2.43 -5.27 -6.04
C MET A 40 -3.66 -5.87 -6.75
N GLU A 41 -4.09 -5.31 -7.89
CA GLU A 41 -5.17 -5.86 -8.71
C GLU A 41 -4.86 -7.29 -9.15
N VAL A 42 -3.70 -7.52 -9.77
CA VAL A 42 -3.27 -8.85 -10.25
C VAL A 42 -3.20 -9.86 -9.10
N LEU A 43 -2.67 -9.47 -7.95
CA LEU A 43 -2.60 -10.34 -6.76
C LEU A 43 -3.99 -10.70 -6.25
N LEU A 44 -4.92 -9.75 -6.21
CA LEU A 44 -6.27 -9.99 -5.71
C LEU A 44 -7.08 -10.83 -6.71
N ASP A 45 -6.93 -10.58 -8.01
CA ASP A 45 -7.50 -11.39 -9.08
C ASP A 45 -7.00 -12.84 -9.01
N SER A 46 -5.69 -13.04 -8.79
CA SER A 46 -5.12 -14.39 -8.66
C SER A 46 -5.62 -15.15 -7.44
N ASN A 47 -6.19 -14.45 -6.45
CA ASN A 47 -6.81 -15.04 -5.25
C ASN A 47 -8.34 -15.18 -5.40
N GLY A 48 -8.88 -15.01 -6.61
CA GLY A 48 -10.31 -15.20 -6.91
C GLY A 48 -11.20 -14.04 -6.48
N LEU A 49 -10.62 -12.88 -6.14
CA LEU A 49 -11.36 -11.66 -5.86
C LEU A 49 -11.47 -10.81 -7.13
N ASN A 50 -12.37 -9.82 -7.12
CA ASN A 50 -12.38 -8.80 -8.17
C ASN A 50 -11.35 -7.72 -7.82
N GLY A 51 -10.12 -7.88 -8.30
CA GLY A 51 -8.98 -7.03 -7.98
C GLY A 51 -9.22 -5.56 -8.32
N PHE A 52 -9.89 -5.29 -9.44
CA PHE A 52 -10.29 -3.93 -9.80
C PHE A 52 -11.18 -3.29 -8.72
N HIS A 53 -12.25 -3.99 -8.31
CA HIS A 53 -13.15 -3.48 -7.28
C HIS A 53 -12.47 -3.40 -5.92
N CYS A 54 -11.54 -4.30 -5.60
CA CYS A 54 -10.77 -4.25 -4.36
C CYS A 54 -9.79 -3.08 -4.28
N VAL A 55 -9.05 -2.79 -5.36
CA VAL A 55 -8.17 -1.60 -5.39
C VAL A 55 -9.02 -0.33 -5.29
N ARG A 56 -10.16 -0.29 -5.99
CA ARG A 56 -11.09 0.84 -5.87
C ARG A 56 -11.68 0.94 -4.46
N ARG A 57 -12.03 -0.17 -3.81
CA ARG A 57 -12.47 -0.20 -2.41
C ARG A 57 -11.41 0.42 -1.48
N ALA A 58 -10.14 0.04 -1.64
CA ALA A 58 -9.04 0.60 -0.86
C ALA A 58 -8.91 2.13 -1.05
N ILE A 59 -9.12 2.64 -2.27
CA ILE A 59 -9.15 4.08 -2.54
C ILE A 59 -10.32 4.77 -1.82
N CYS A 60 -11.53 4.19 -1.90
CA CYS A 60 -12.71 4.73 -1.21
C CYS A 60 -12.50 4.76 0.30
N GLU A 61 -12.01 3.66 0.88
CA GLU A 61 -11.71 3.53 2.31
C GLU A 61 -10.62 4.53 2.76
N ALA A 62 -9.54 4.69 1.99
CA ALA A 62 -8.49 5.66 2.31
C ALA A 62 -9.00 7.11 2.31
N ASN A 63 -9.96 7.43 1.45
CA ASN A 63 -10.60 8.75 1.41
C ASN A 63 -11.60 8.97 2.55
N MET A 64 -12.12 7.92 3.18
CA MET A 64 -12.95 8.02 4.39
C MET A 64 -12.13 8.37 5.65
N ILE A 65 -10.81 8.13 5.63
CA ILE A 65 -9.92 8.53 6.72
C ILE A 65 -9.84 10.06 6.74
N SER A 66 -10.50 10.75 7.68
CA SER A 66 -10.41 12.21 7.80
C SER A 66 -9.03 12.64 8.31
N GLU A 67 -8.64 12.14 9.49
CA GLU A 67 -7.39 12.45 10.19
C GLU A 67 -6.57 11.17 10.44
N PRO A 68 -5.53 10.89 9.63
CA PRO A 68 -4.66 9.75 9.85
C PRO A 68 -3.73 10.01 11.04
N LYS A 69 -4.06 9.48 12.23
CA LYS A 69 -3.23 9.63 13.45
C LYS A 69 -2.12 8.59 13.56
N GLU A 70 -2.33 7.40 13.01
CA GLU A 70 -1.35 6.31 13.03
C GLU A 70 -0.56 6.24 11.71
N ILE A 71 0.68 5.77 11.79
CA ILE A 71 1.59 5.70 10.63
C ILE A 71 0.98 4.87 9.49
N TYR A 72 0.24 3.83 9.83
CA TYR A 72 -0.44 2.97 8.87
C TYR A 72 -1.46 3.76 8.03
N PHE A 73 -2.36 4.48 8.69
CA PHE A 73 -3.35 5.31 8.02
C PHE A 73 -2.71 6.46 7.24
N MET A 74 -1.58 7.02 7.70
CA MET A 74 -0.82 8.02 6.95
C MET A 74 -0.27 7.43 5.64
N ILE A 75 0.27 6.22 5.69
CA ILE A 75 0.77 5.51 4.50
C ILE A 75 -0.38 5.20 3.54
N LEU A 76 -1.50 4.65 4.03
CA LEU A 76 -2.68 4.38 3.20
C LEU A 76 -3.17 5.66 2.51
N LYS A 77 -3.34 6.75 3.26
CA LYS A 77 -3.74 8.05 2.73
C LYS A 77 -2.74 8.53 1.67
N GLN A 78 -1.44 8.40 1.90
CA GLN A 78 -0.42 8.82 0.96
C GLN A 78 -0.41 8.00 -0.33
N ILE A 79 -0.60 6.68 -0.24
CA ILE A 79 -0.62 5.78 -1.40
C ILE A 79 -1.88 6.03 -2.23
N PHE A 80 -3.05 6.00 -1.58
CA PHE A 80 -4.35 5.88 -2.26
C PHE A 80 -5.08 7.20 -2.54
N SER A 81 -4.69 8.35 -1.97
CA SER A 81 -5.49 9.58 -2.13
C SER A 81 -5.22 10.36 -3.41
N LYS A 82 -4.01 10.25 -4.00
CA LYS A 82 -3.60 11.10 -5.13
C LYS A 82 -3.92 10.45 -6.47
N SER A 83 -4.89 11.01 -7.18
CA SER A 83 -5.17 10.64 -8.57
C SER A 83 -4.16 11.27 -9.54
N THR A 84 -3.54 10.44 -10.36
CA THR A 84 -2.76 10.83 -11.55
C THR A 84 -3.42 10.26 -12.81
N SER A 85 -3.09 10.79 -13.99
CA SER A 85 -3.58 10.27 -15.29
C SER A 85 -3.34 8.76 -15.44
N ALA A 86 -2.18 8.30 -14.97
CA ALA A 86 -1.77 6.90 -14.99
C ALA A 86 -2.62 5.98 -14.08
N THR A 87 -3.28 6.56 -13.08
CA THR A 87 -4.12 5.85 -12.09
C THR A 87 -5.63 6.10 -12.28
N GLN A 88 -6.01 6.83 -13.33
CA GLN A 88 -7.39 7.23 -13.59
C GLN A 88 -8.35 6.04 -13.71
N LYS A 89 -7.86 4.86 -14.14
CA LYS A 89 -8.61 3.60 -14.18
C LYS A 89 -9.39 3.34 -12.88
N TRP A 90 -8.74 3.47 -11.72
CA TRP A 90 -9.38 3.18 -10.43
C TRP A 90 -10.02 4.43 -9.81
N HIS A 91 -9.42 5.61 -10.02
CA HIS A 91 -9.88 6.89 -9.45
C HIS A 91 -11.08 7.53 -10.16
N ASN A 92 -11.42 7.11 -11.37
CA ASN A 92 -12.61 7.60 -12.07
C ASN A 92 -13.87 6.91 -11.51
N TYR A 93 -14.35 7.39 -10.36
CA TYR A 93 -15.51 6.85 -9.66
C TYR A 93 -16.44 7.95 -9.12
N THR A 94 -17.71 7.60 -8.93
CA THR A 94 -18.73 8.37 -8.21
C THR A 94 -18.96 7.75 -6.83
N THR A 95 -19.67 8.42 -5.94
CA THR A 95 -20.02 7.87 -4.61
C THR A 95 -20.63 6.47 -4.70
N ASP A 96 -21.58 6.28 -5.61
CA ASP A 96 -22.30 5.00 -5.78
C ASP A 96 -21.37 3.86 -6.23
N ASN A 97 -20.32 4.19 -7.00
CA ASN A 97 -19.32 3.22 -7.42
C ASN A 97 -18.46 2.73 -6.23
N CYS A 98 -18.29 3.53 -5.18
CA CYS A 98 -17.62 3.10 -3.97
C CYS A 98 -18.45 2.05 -3.24
N ASP A 99 -19.76 2.24 -3.11
CA ASP A 99 -20.63 1.28 -2.44
C ASP A 99 -20.64 -0.08 -3.15
N ILE A 100 -20.67 -0.07 -4.49
CA ILE A 100 -20.55 -1.28 -5.31
C ILE A 100 -19.19 -1.97 -5.07
N SER A 101 -18.10 -1.21 -5.05
CA SER A 101 -16.76 -1.75 -4.79
C SER A 101 -16.60 -2.31 -3.38
N ILE A 102 -17.19 -1.65 -2.38
CA ILE A 102 -17.20 -2.10 -0.99
C ILE A 102 -17.99 -3.41 -0.84
N ALA A 103 -19.14 -3.51 -1.53
CA ALA A 103 -19.95 -4.72 -1.54
C ALA A 103 -19.30 -5.87 -2.33
N SER A 104 -18.59 -5.56 -3.43
CA SER A 104 -18.02 -6.57 -4.31
C SER A 104 -16.71 -7.19 -3.78
N CYS A 105 -15.86 -6.41 -3.11
CA CYS A 105 -14.60 -6.92 -2.58
C CYS A 105 -14.73 -7.17 -1.08
N PRO A 106 -14.44 -8.37 -0.55
CA PRO A 106 -14.49 -8.63 0.90
C PRO A 106 -13.28 -8.08 1.68
N VAL A 107 -12.17 -7.80 1.00
CA VAL A 107 -10.91 -7.35 1.62
C VAL A 107 -10.97 -5.84 1.87
N SER A 108 -10.76 -5.45 3.13
CA SER A 108 -10.66 -4.06 3.57
C SER A 108 -9.23 -3.75 3.98
N VAL A 109 -8.72 -2.58 3.59
CA VAL A 109 -7.42 -2.11 4.10
C VAL A 109 -7.55 -1.49 5.50
N LEU A 110 -8.75 -1.11 5.92
CA LEU A 110 -8.95 -0.56 7.27
C LEU A 110 -9.07 -1.63 8.35
N LEU A 111 -9.44 -2.86 7.98
CA LEU A 111 -9.67 -3.97 8.92
C LEU A 111 -8.44 -4.87 9.10
N ILE A 112 -7.30 -4.50 8.54
CA ILE A 112 -6.04 -5.23 8.77
C ILE A 112 -5.63 -4.94 10.22
N SER A 113 -5.52 -5.99 11.03
CA SER A 113 -5.05 -5.86 12.41
C SER A 113 -3.65 -5.24 12.40
N PRO A 114 -3.40 -4.13 13.10
CA PRO A 114 -2.07 -3.53 13.18
C PRO A 114 -1.08 -4.36 14.01
N TYR A 115 -1.54 -5.45 14.65
CA TYR A 115 -0.75 -6.30 15.56
C TYR A 115 -0.69 -7.77 15.11
N THR A 116 -0.55 -8.06 13.82
CA THR A 116 -0.50 -9.46 13.35
C THR A 116 0.75 -10.24 13.77
N ASP A 117 1.69 -9.64 14.51
CA ASP A 117 2.92 -10.28 15.00
C ASP A 117 3.02 -10.27 16.55
N LEU A 118 2.03 -10.85 17.25
CA LEU A 118 2.15 -11.19 18.69
C LEU A 118 2.18 -12.70 18.89
#